data_AF-A0A945NW12-F1
#
_entry.id   AF-A0A945NW12-F1
#
_cell.length_a   1.000
_cell.length_b   1.000
_cell.length_c   1.000
_cell.angle_alpha   90.00
_cell.angle_beta   90.00
_cell.angle_gamma   90.00
#
_symmetry.space_group_name_H-M   'P 1'
#
loop_
_entity.id
_entity.type
_entity.pdbx_description
1 polymer ?
#
loop_
_entity_poly.entity_id
_entity_poly.type
_entity_poly.pdbx_seq_one_letter_code
_entity_poly.pdbx_strand_id
1 'polypeptide(L)'
;MTTTQLINSFSRRRFGAFVLVAGLGLAACGSDDASPSSDDPISIADPWSRQPADGQTATAVYGVVTNAGEEDVTAIAVSTSVTDTAELHQVIMNDEGQMSMSEKEGGFTIEGGASFTFEPGGPHIMMFDIDPATYPEMVDVTLSFDNGSTFDFAAEVRAIGYEDTAEMDGEMDSGMDDDG
;
A
#
# COMPACT_ATOMS: atom_id res chain seq x y z
N MET A 1 -51.17 -42.74 17.73
CA MET A 1 -50.94 -41.53 18.54
C MET A 1 -50.67 -40.40 17.58
N THR A 2 -51.47 -39.35 17.69
CA THR A 2 -51.87 -38.44 16.62
C THR A 2 -50.94 -37.24 16.49
N THR A 3 -50.66 -36.87 15.23
CA THR A 3 -50.16 -35.62 14.65
C THR A 3 -50.33 -34.34 15.47
N THR A 4 -49.34 -33.43 15.44
CA THR A 4 -49.58 -31.97 15.36
C THR A 4 -48.42 -31.26 14.65
N GLN A 5 -48.71 -30.77 13.46
CA GLN A 5 -47.97 -29.79 12.67
C GLN A 5 -48.75 -28.48 12.80
N LEU A 6 -48.11 -27.36 13.16
CA LEU A 6 -48.74 -26.04 13.02
C LEU A 6 -47.77 -25.04 12.40
N ILE A 7 -48.06 -24.79 11.13
CA ILE A 7 -47.61 -23.72 10.27
C ILE A 7 -48.28 -22.44 10.75
N ASN A 8 -47.50 -21.39 11.02
CA ASN A 8 -48.04 -20.08 11.38
C ASN A 8 -48.46 -19.33 10.11
N SER A 9 -49.75 -19.08 9.98
CA SER A 9 -50.43 -18.55 8.80
C SER A 9 -51.09 -17.21 9.13
N PHE A 10 -50.88 -16.24 8.23
CA PHE A 10 -51.78 -15.16 7.85
C PHE A 10 -52.32 -14.18 8.91
N SER A 11 -52.01 -12.90 8.70
CA SER A 11 -53.07 -11.89 8.69
C SER A 11 -52.92 -10.91 7.54
N ARG A 12 -53.92 -10.97 6.65
CA ARG A 12 -54.17 -10.05 5.54
C ARG A 12 -54.65 -8.72 6.10
N ARG A 13 -54.06 -7.61 5.68
CA ARG A 13 -54.76 -6.32 5.64
C ARG A 13 -54.92 -5.90 4.19
N ARG A 14 -56.17 -5.94 3.71
CA ARG A 14 -56.58 -5.44 2.41
C ARG A 14 -57.21 -4.06 2.55
N PHE A 15 -57.19 -3.34 1.43
CA PHE A 15 -58.06 -2.25 1.00
C PHE A 15 -57.80 -0.83 1.52
N GLY A 16 -57.35 0.01 0.59
CA GLY A 16 -57.40 1.46 0.60
C GLY A 16 -56.84 1.99 -0.71
N ALA A 17 -57.64 2.00 -1.77
CA ALA A 17 -57.29 2.56 -3.07
C ALA A 17 -57.62 4.07 -3.14
N PHE A 18 -56.96 4.73 -4.09
CA PHE A 18 -57.21 6.08 -4.64
C PHE A 18 -56.83 7.30 -3.79
N VAL A 19 -55.78 8.02 -4.21
CA VAL A 19 -55.87 9.40 -4.70
C VAL A 19 -54.74 9.62 -5.73
N LEU A 20 -55.13 10.03 -6.94
CA LEU A 20 -54.27 10.36 -8.07
C LEU A 20 -54.13 11.90 -8.09
N VAL A 21 -52.99 12.43 -7.66
CA VAL A 21 -52.65 13.85 -7.81
C VAL A 21 -51.40 13.95 -8.68
N ALA A 22 -51.62 14.43 -9.90
CA ALA A 22 -50.58 14.85 -10.81
C ALA A 22 -50.03 16.21 -10.34
N GLY A 23 -48.74 16.24 -10.02
CA GLY A 23 -47.98 17.45 -9.73
C GLY A 23 -46.59 17.35 -10.38
N LEU A 24 -46.40 18.10 -11.46
CA LEU A 24 -45.10 18.35 -12.08
C LEU A 24 -44.21 19.14 -11.09
N GLY A 25 -43.05 18.60 -10.73
CA GLY A 25 -42.09 19.28 -9.85
C GLY A 25 -40.70 18.68 -10.00
N LEU A 26 -39.88 19.34 -10.83
CA LEU A 26 -38.41 19.40 -10.86
C LEU A 26 -37.63 18.13 -10.46
N ALA A 27 -37.03 17.51 -11.47
CA ALA A 27 -35.93 16.59 -11.32
C ALA A 27 -34.77 17.26 -10.56
N ALA A 28 -34.65 16.96 -9.27
CA ALA A 28 -33.39 17.07 -8.55
C ALA A 28 -32.65 15.75 -8.76
N CYS A 29 -31.88 15.65 -9.84
CA CYS A 29 -30.80 14.68 -9.92
C CYS A 29 -29.76 15.12 -8.89
N GLY A 30 -29.90 14.63 -7.66
CA GLY A 30 -28.77 14.50 -6.76
C GLY A 30 -27.81 13.55 -7.43
N SER A 31 -26.74 14.07 -8.02
CA SER A 31 -25.54 13.29 -8.22
C SER A 31 -24.96 13.10 -6.82
N ASP A 32 -25.40 12.04 -6.15
CA ASP A 32 -24.59 11.39 -5.12
C ASP A 32 -23.37 10.82 -5.85
N ASP A 33 -22.44 11.70 -6.18
CA ASP A 33 -21.09 11.33 -6.53
C ASP A 33 -20.44 10.90 -5.21
N ALA A 34 -20.74 9.67 -4.80
CA ALA A 34 -20.03 8.98 -3.75
C ALA A 34 -18.61 8.71 -4.28
N SER A 35 -17.80 9.76 -4.30
CA SER A 35 -16.36 9.62 -4.27
C SER A 35 -16.03 8.69 -3.10
N PRO A 36 -15.19 7.66 -3.26
CA PRO A 36 -14.71 6.91 -2.11
C PRO A 36 -13.90 7.89 -1.26
N SER A 37 -14.52 8.43 -0.22
CA SER A 37 -13.79 8.94 0.93
C SER A 37 -13.10 7.70 1.50
N SER A 38 -11.85 7.46 1.11
CA SER A 38 -11.00 6.61 1.91
C SER A 38 -10.79 7.35 3.22
N ASP A 39 -11.72 7.18 4.16
CA ASP A 39 -11.59 7.60 5.56
C ASP A 39 -10.53 6.72 6.29
N ASP A 40 -9.64 6.06 5.53
CA ASP A 40 -8.51 5.35 6.10
C ASP A 40 -7.45 6.40 6.47
N PRO A 41 -7.08 6.52 7.76
CA PRO A 41 -6.08 7.49 8.19
C PRO A 41 -4.70 7.17 7.63
N ILE A 42 -4.47 5.96 7.11
CA ILE A 42 -3.19 5.54 6.56
C ILE A 42 -3.12 5.85 5.07
N SER A 43 -2.01 6.44 4.64
CA SER A 43 -1.69 6.67 3.24
C SER A 43 -0.20 6.42 3.00
N ILE A 44 0.19 6.24 1.74
CA ILE A 44 1.60 6.12 1.34
C ILE A 44 1.90 7.07 0.19
N ALA A 45 3.04 7.76 0.28
CA ALA A 45 3.58 8.60 -0.77
C ALA A 45 4.77 7.91 -1.44
N ASP A 46 4.84 8.06 -2.76
CA ASP A 46 5.88 7.52 -3.64
C ASP A 46 6.28 6.06 -3.36
N PRO A 47 5.32 5.12 -3.27
CA PRO A 47 5.66 3.71 -3.08
C PRO A 47 6.39 3.16 -4.31
N TRP A 48 7.55 2.55 -4.08
CA TRP A 48 8.31 1.93 -5.17
C TRP A 48 9.06 0.70 -4.71
N SER A 49 9.21 -0.26 -5.61
CA SER A 49 10.05 -1.43 -5.42
C SER A 49 11.29 -1.34 -6.29
N ARG A 50 12.43 -1.76 -5.74
CA ARG A 50 13.64 -1.88 -6.52
C ARG A 50 13.52 -3.02 -7.51
N GLN A 51 13.84 -2.74 -8.77
CA GLN A 51 13.97 -3.78 -9.78
C GLN A 51 15.09 -4.75 -9.37
N PRO A 52 14.79 -6.06 -9.22
CA PRO A 52 15.82 -7.05 -8.93
C PRO A 52 16.76 -7.19 -10.12
N ALA A 53 18.07 -7.24 -9.86
CA ALA A 53 19.06 -7.54 -10.89
C ALA A 53 19.05 -9.03 -11.24
N ASP A 54 19.58 -9.38 -12.41
CA ASP A 54 19.69 -10.77 -12.85
C ASP A 54 20.37 -11.65 -11.78
N GLY A 55 19.68 -12.73 -11.41
CA GLY A 55 20.15 -13.69 -10.41
C GLY A 55 19.98 -13.25 -8.94
N GLN A 56 19.42 -12.08 -8.65
CA GLN A 56 19.08 -11.67 -7.28
C GLN A 56 17.68 -12.12 -6.89
N THR A 57 17.57 -13.03 -5.93
CA THR A 57 16.28 -13.56 -5.45
C THR A 57 15.71 -12.77 -4.28
N ALA A 58 16.19 -11.53 -4.08
CA ALA A 58 15.74 -10.67 -3.00
C ALA A 58 15.68 -9.22 -3.49
N THR A 59 14.64 -8.48 -3.08
CA THR A 59 14.50 -7.05 -3.38
C THR A 59 13.70 -6.34 -2.28
N ALA A 60 13.60 -5.02 -2.37
CA ALA A 60 12.98 -4.20 -1.34
C ALA A 60 11.90 -3.26 -1.89
N VAL A 61 10.98 -2.87 -1.02
CA VAL A 61 9.96 -1.82 -1.24
C VAL A 61 10.21 -0.66 -0.27
N TYR A 62 9.97 0.55 -0.78
CA TYR A 62 10.21 1.83 -0.14
C TYR A 62 8.99 2.75 -0.32
N GLY A 63 8.93 3.81 0.47
CA GLY A 63 7.86 4.80 0.44
C GLY A 63 7.68 5.49 1.79
N VAL A 64 6.86 6.53 1.83
CA VAL A 64 6.57 7.29 3.06
C VAL A 64 5.15 7.02 3.50
N VAL A 65 4.97 6.28 4.58
CA VAL A 65 3.66 6.00 5.16
C VAL A 65 3.28 7.13 6.10
N THR A 66 2.08 7.67 5.96
CA THR A 66 1.54 8.73 6.82
C THR A 66 0.32 8.22 7.56
N ASN A 67 0.30 8.45 8.88
CA ASN A 67 -0.85 8.22 9.74
C ASN A 67 -1.51 9.57 10.06
N ALA A 68 -2.61 9.89 9.39
CA ALA A 68 -3.41 11.08 9.64
C ALA A 68 -4.36 10.94 10.85
N GLY A 69 -4.38 9.77 11.50
CA GLY A 69 -5.15 9.50 12.71
C GLY A 69 -4.50 10.10 13.96
N GLU A 70 -5.23 10.04 15.08
CA GLU A 70 -4.76 10.55 16.37
C GLU A 70 -4.00 9.50 17.21
N GLU A 71 -4.23 8.22 16.93
CA GLU A 71 -3.62 7.09 17.64
C GLU A 71 -2.44 6.52 16.85
N ASP A 72 -1.41 6.09 17.57
CA ASP A 72 -0.27 5.39 17.00
C ASP A 72 -0.70 4.01 16.47
N VAL A 73 -0.11 3.59 15.35
CA VAL A 73 -0.25 2.23 14.83
C VAL A 73 1.13 1.62 14.58
N THR A 74 1.28 0.33 14.79
CA THR A 74 2.55 -0.37 14.53
C THR A 74 2.39 -1.33 13.37
N ALA A 75 3.13 -1.11 12.28
CA ALA A 75 3.22 -2.07 11.18
C ALA A 75 4.02 -3.28 11.67
N ILE A 76 3.36 -4.42 11.83
CA ILE A 76 3.94 -5.63 12.45
C ILE A 76 4.17 -6.77 11.46
N ALA A 77 3.53 -6.72 10.29
CA ALA A 77 3.71 -7.71 9.24
C ALA A 77 3.45 -7.09 7.87
N VAL A 78 3.96 -7.77 6.84
CA VAL A 78 3.80 -7.39 5.44
C VAL A 78 3.57 -8.62 4.59
N SER A 79 2.73 -8.49 3.56
CA SER A 79 2.52 -9.50 2.53
C SER A 79 2.47 -8.87 1.16
N THR A 80 2.70 -9.66 0.11
CA THR A 80 2.68 -9.20 -1.27
C THR A 80 2.15 -10.28 -2.21
N SER A 81 1.73 -9.90 -3.41
CA SER A 81 1.34 -10.84 -4.47
C SER A 81 2.54 -11.56 -5.12
N VAL A 82 3.77 -11.12 -4.87
CA VAL A 82 4.97 -11.59 -5.59
C VAL A 82 5.72 -12.73 -4.88
N THR A 83 5.61 -12.84 -3.56
CA THR A 83 6.29 -13.87 -2.76
C THR A 83 5.55 -14.12 -1.44
N ASP A 84 5.70 -15.33 -0.90
CA ASP A 84 5.21 -15.70 0.43
C ASP A 84 6.17 -15.23 1.55
N THR A 85 7.38 -14.78 1.19
CA THR A 85 8.45 -14.42 2.14
C THR A 85 8.73 -12.92 2.09
N ALA A 86 7.95 -12.14 2.83
CA ALA A 86 8.14 -10.69 2.98
C ALA A 86 8.26 -10.30 4.46
N GLU A 87 9.21 -9.40 4.77
CA GLU A 87 9.60 -9.05 6.13
C GLU A 87 9.85 -7.53 6.26
N LEU A 88 9.66 -7.00 7.46
CA LEU A 88 10.00 -5.62 7.80
C LEU A 88 11.45 -5.56 8.28
N HIS A 89 12.34 -4.89 7.56
CA HIS A 89 13.78 -4.88 7.84
C HIS A 89 14.26 -3.51 8.29
N GLN A 90 15.30 -3.50 9.12
CA GLN A 90 16.04 -2.33 9.54
C GLN A 90 17.53 -2.50 9.23
N VAL A 91 18.25 -1.39 9.18
CA VAL A 91 19.71 -1.39 9.08
C VAL A 91 20.30 -1.13 10.47
N ILE A 92 21.14 -2.05 10.92
CA ILE A 92 21.85 -1.98 12.21
C ILE A 92 23.33 -1.74 11.94
N MET A 93 23.92 -0.79 12.65
CA MET A 93 25.37 -0.63 12.74
C MET A 93 25.87 -1.37 13.98
N ASN A 94 26.86 -2.26 13.81
CA ASN A 94 27.54 -2.88 14.94
C ASN A 94 28.62 -1.96 15.54
N ASP A 95 29.18 -2.34 16.69
CA ASP A 95 30.22 -1.57 17.39
C ASP A 95 31.52 -1.38 16.56
N GLU A 96 31.71 -2.19 15.51
CA GLU A 96 32.84 -2.13 14.59
C GLU A 96 32.55 -1.26 13.34
N GLY A 97 31.39 -0.61 13.28
CA GLY A 97 30.97 0.26 12.18
C GLY A 97 30.46 -0.49 10.94
N GLN A 98 30.24 -1.80 11.02
CA GLN A 98 29.70 -2.61 9.94
C GLN A 98 28.17 -2.52 9.94
N MET A 99 27.60 -2.32 8.76
CA MET A 99 26.16 -2.26 8.55
C MET A 99 25.62 -3.65 8.18
N SER A 100 24.52 -4.05 8.82
CA SER A 100 23.78 -5.27 8.50
C SER A 100 22.29 -4.99 8.41
N MET A 101 21.61 -5.65 7.47
CA MET A 101 20.15 -5.68 7.39
C MET A 101 19.63 -6.83 8.22
N SER A 102 18.59 -6.59 9.01
CA SER A 102 17.91 -7.63 9.79
C SER A 102 16.43 -7.33 9.89
N GLU A 103 15.63 -8.38 10.03
CA GLU A 103 14.22 -8.25 10.39
C GLU A 103 14.07 -7.43 11.68
N LYS A 104 13.06 -6.58 11.70
CA LYS A 104 12.70 -5.72 12.82
C LYS A 104 11.59 -6.38 13.64
N GLU A 105 12.00 -7.14 14.66
CA GLU A 105 11.07 -7.71 15.63
C GLU A 105 10.22 -6.60 16.30
N GLY A 106 8.91 -6.81 16.31
CA GLY A 106 7.94 -5.85 16.84
C GLY A 106 7.54 -4.74 15.86
N GLY A 107 8.14 -4.67 14.68
CA GLY A 107 7.69 -3.79 13.61
C GLY A 107 8.09 -2.31 13.77
N PHE A 108 7.37 -1.45 13.04
CA PHE A 108 7.61 -0.01 12.98
C PHE A 108 6.37 0.78 13.42
N THR A 109 6.50 1.57 14.47
CA THR A 109 5.45 2.47 14.95
C THR A 109 5.37 3.71 14.08
N ILE A 110 4.16 4.06 13.67
CA ILE A 110 3.80 5.25 12.92
C ILE A 110 2.91 6.08 13.84
N GLU A 111 3.48 7.12 14.44
CA GLU A 111 2.79 7.96 15.41
C GLU A 111 1.57 8.65 14.77
N GLY A 112 0.53 8.88 15.56
CA GLY A 112 -0.63 9.65 15.14
C GLY A 112 -0.24 11.06 14.67
N GLY A 113 -0.67 11.44 13.47
CA GLY A 113 -0.33 12.73 12.84
C GLY A 113 1.10 12.81 12.29
N ALA A 114 1.82 11.68 12.22
CA ALA A 114 3.20 11.62 11.74
C ALA A 114 3.37 10.71 10.51
N SER A 115 4.59 10.72 9.98
CA SER A 115 4.99 9.87 8.86
C SER A 115 6.18 9.00 9.26
N PHE A 116 6.22 7.80 8.68
CA PHE A 116 7.32 6.85 8.78
C PHE A 116 7.89 6.57 7.39
N THR A 117 9.22 6.60 7.27
CA THR A 117 9.90 6.47 5.98
C THR A 117 10.54 5.10 5.84
N PHE A 118 10.19 4.38 4.77
CA PHE A 118 10.93 3.24 4.27
C PHE A 118 11.84 3.71 3.14
N GLU A 119 13.16 3.61 3.30
CA GLU A 119 14.15 4.18 2.39
C GLU A 119 15.41 3.29 2.19
N PRO A 120 16.11 3.44 1.06
CA PRO A 120 17.39 2.78 0.85
C PRO A 120 18.41 3.11 1.96
N GLY A 121 18.98 2.08 2.58
CA GLY A 121 19.94 2.24 3.68
C GLY A 121 19.30 2.50 5.06
N GLY A 122 17.98 2.63 5.12
CA GLY A 122 17.18 2.71 6.34
C GLY A 122 16.19 1.54 6.48
N PRO A 123 15.08 1.74 7.22
CA PRO A 123 13.96 0.80 7.24
C PRO A 123 13.45 0.48 5.85
N HIS A 124 13.11 -0.78 5.57
CA HIS A 124 12.56 -1.19 4.27
C HIS A 124 11.72 -2.46 4.40
N ILE A 125 10.85 -2.69 3.42
CA ILE A 125 10.13 -3.95 3.28
C ILE A 125 10.99 -4.86 2.42
N MET A 126 11.48 -5.97 2.98
CA MET A 126 12.33 -6.92 2.28
C MET A 126 11.49 -8.08 1.74
N MET A 127 11.70 -8.47 0.49
CA MET A 127 11.05 -9.60 -0.16
C MET A 127 12.11 -10.60 -0.60
N PHE A 128 11.89 -11.86 -0.29
CA PHE A 128 12.78 -12.98 -0.62
C PHE A 128 12.11 -13.95 -1.59
N ASP A 129 12.90 -14.89 -2.11
CA ASP A 129 12.44 -15.97 -3.02
C ASP A 129 11.71 -15.46 -4.27
N ILE A 130 12.05 -14.26 -4.73
CA ILE A 130 11.49 -13.69 -5.96
C ILE A 130 12.21 -14.23 -7.21
N ASP A 131 11.50 -14.26 -8.34
CA ASP A 131 12.08 -14.54 -9.65
C ASP A 131 12.21 -13.23 -10.47
N PRO A 132 13.44 -12.74 -10.71
CA PRO A 132 13.67 -11.54 -11.53
C PRO A 132 13.07 -11.62 -12.93
N ALA A 133 12.97 -12.81 -13.53
CA ALA A 133 12.49 -12.99 -14.89
C ALA A 133 10.97 -12.77 -15.02
N THR A 134 10.23 -12.90 -13.92
CA THR A 134 8.77 -12.72 -13.88
C THR A 134 8.35 -11.60 -12.93
N TYR A 135 9.29 -10.76 -12.49
CA TYR A 135 9.00 -9.67 -11.57
C TYR A 135 8.07 -8.64 -12.26
N PRO A 136 6.94 -8.26 -11.62
CA PRO A 136 5.95 -7.41 -12.27
C PRO A 136 6.42 -5.95 -12.38
N GLU A 137 5.69 -5.10 -13.11
CA GLU A 137 5.94 -3.64 -13.16
C GLU A 137 5.33 -2.90 -11.96
N MET A 138 4.34 -3.51 -11.30
CA MET A 138 3.68 -3.01 -10.10
C MET A 138 3.62 -4.15 -9.08
N VAL A 139 3.92 -3.85 -7.82
CA VAL A 139 3.92 -4.81 -6.71
C VAL A 139 2.82 -4.42 -5.73
N ASP A 140 1.82 -5.27 -5.57
CA ASP A 140 0.81 -5.09 -4.53
C ASP A 140 1.39 -5.50 -3.17
N VAL A 141 1.25 -4.63 -2.18
CA VAL A 141 1.76 -4.82 -0.82
C VAL A 141 0.66 -4.51 0.18
N THR A 142 0.56 -5.35 1.21
CA THR A 142 -0.35 -5.16 2.34
C THR A 142 0.48 -5.02 3.61
N LEU A 143 0.33 -3.91 4.32
CA LEU A 143 0.82 -3.77 5.70
C LEU A 143 -0.27 -4.20 6.67
N SER A 144 0.10 -5.00 7.66
CA SER A 144 -0.79 -5.37 8.78
C SER A 144 -0.34 -4.65 10.05
N PHE A 145 -1.28 -4.04 10.74
CA PHE A 145 -1.02 -3.27 11.96
C PHE A 145 -1.39 -4.05 13.23
N ASP A 146 -0.82 -3.64 14.35
CA ASP A 146 -1.05 -4.22 15.68
C ASP A 146 -2.50 -4.10 16.17
N ASN A 147 -3.23 -3.08 15.72
CA ASN A 147 -4.66 -2.90 15.99
C ASN A 147 -5.57 -3.83 15.14
N GLY A 148 -4.98 -4.64 14.24
CA GLY A 148 -5.68 -5.57 13.36
C GLY A 148 -6.21 -4.97 12.06
N SER A 149 -5.96 -3.69 11.77
CA SER A 149 -6.23 -3.11 10.46
C SER A 149 -5.15 -3.49 9.44
N THR A 150 -5.47 -3.30 8.17
CA THR A 150 -4.57 -3.53 7.05
C THR A 150 -4.60 -2.35 6.10
N PHE A 151 -3.47 -2.06 5.45
CA PHE A 151 -3.37 -1.03 4.43
C PHE A 151 -2.72 -1.61 3.17
N ASP A 152 -3.46 -1.56 2.07
CA ASP A 152 -3.03 -2.04 0.76
C ASP A 152 -2.50 -0.88 -0.08
N PHE A 153 -1.37 -1.09 -0.76
CA PHE A 153 -0.84 -0.15 -1.74
C PHE A 153 -0.12 -0.87 -2.88
N ALA A 154 -0.01 -0.19 -4.01
CA ALA A 154 0.75 -0.67 -5.16
C ALA A 154 2.04 0.13 -5.29
N ALA A 155 3.17 -0.55 -5.39
CA ALA A 155 4.50 0.04 -5.54
C ALA A 155 4.99 -0.12 -6.98
N GLU A 156 5.42 0.97 -7.60
CA GLU A 156 6.00 0.97 -8.94
C GLU A 156 7.40 0.36 -8.93
N VAL A 157 7.72 -0.53 -9.87
CA VAL A 157 9.06 -1.11 -9.98
C VAL A 157 10.00 -0.16 -10.72
N ARG A 158 11.10 0.23 -10.07
CA ARG A 158 12.08 1.19 -10.59
C ARG A 158 13.49 0.62 -10.57
N ALA A 159 14.26 0.93 -11.61
CA ALA A 159 15.69 0.61 -11.66
C ALA A 159 16.49 1.44 -10.65
N ILE A 160 17.62 0.90 -10.18
CA ILE A 160 18.59 1.66 -9.37
C ILE A 160 19.13 2.81 -10.21
N GLY A 161 19.06 4.05 -9.69
CA GLY A 161 19.54 5.25 -10.39
C GLY A 161 18.42 6.20 -10.86
N TYR A 162 17.16 5.93 -10.52
CA TYR A 162 16.03 6.81 -10.85
C TYR A 162 16.15 8.23 -10.24
N GLU A 163 17.00 8.42 -9.23
CA GLU A 163 17.26 9.73 -8.63
C GLU A 163 18.50 10.47 -9.19
N ASP A 164 19.22 9.92 -10.19
CA ASP A 164 20.44 10.55 -10.76
C ASP A 164 20.36 10.81 -12.27
N THR A 165 19.24 10.49 -12.92
CA THR A 165 19.11 10.64 -14.39
C THR A 165 18.33 11.86 -14.84
N ALA A 166 17.85 12.71 -13.92
CA ALA A 166 17.20 13.98 -14.26
C ALA A 166 18.18 15.15 -14.46
N GLU A 167 19.49 14.97 -14.21
CA GLU A 167 20.50 16.04 -14.27
C GLU A 167 21.73 15.68 -15.14
N MET A 168 21.64 14.67 -16.01
CA MET A 168 22.70 14.35 -16.99
C MET A 168 22.31 14.72 -18.43
N ASP A 169 21.78 15.93 -18.62
CA ASP A 169 21.71 16.63 -19.90
C ASP A 169 22.60 17.88 -19.88
N GLY A 170 23.91 17.71 -19.75
CA GLY A 170 24.86 18.83 -19.79
C GLY A 170 26.27 18.44 -20.21
N GLU A 171 26.60 18.74 -21.47
CA GLU A 171 27.95 18.94 -22.02
C GLU A 171 28.95 17.75 -22.02
N MET A 172 28.86 16.96 -23.08
CA MET A 172 30.06 16.49 -23.77
C MET A 172 30.76 17.69 -24.43
N ASP A 173 31.68 18.35 -23.73
CA ASP A 173 32.60 19.30 -24.37
C ASP A 173 33.85 18.58 -24.88
N SER A 174 34.02 18.70 -26.19
CA SER A 174 35.15 18.25 -26.99
C SER A 174 36.38 19.11 -26.72
N GLY A 175 37.35 18.58 -25.97
CA GLY A 175 38.69 19.15 -25.84
C GLY A 175 39.72 18.29 -26.55
N MET A 176 40.03 18.65 -27.79
CA MET A 176 41.07 18.05 -28.61
C MET A 176 42.35 18.85 -28.40
N ASP A 177 43.30 18.34 -27.62
CA ASP A 177 44.63 18.94 -27.48
C ASP A 177 45.69 18.00 -28.07
N ASP A 178 46.15 18.42 -29.24
CA ASP A 178 47.36 18.03 -29.97
C ASP A 178 48.55 18.67 -29.25
N ASP A 179 49.49 17.90 -28.69
CA ASP A 179 50.80 18.40 -28.23
C ASP A 179 51.83 17.25 -28.08
N GLY A 180 52.73 17.10 -29.08
CA GLY A 180 54.05 16.48 -28.87
C GLY A 180 54.52 15.45 -29.88
#